data_AF-A0A1C2DRT2-F1
#
_entry.id   AF-A0A1C2DRT2-F1
#
_cell.length_a   1.000
_cell.length_b   1.000
_cell.length_c   1.000
_cell.angle_alpha   90.00
_cell.angle_beta   90.00
_cell.angle_gamma   90.00
#
_symmetry.space_group_name_H-M   'P 1'
#
loop_
_entity.id
_entity.type
_entity.pdbx_description
1 polymer ?
#
loop_
_entity_poly.entity_id
_entity_poly.type
_entity_poly.pdbx_seq_one_letter_code
_entity_poly.pdbx_strand_id
1 'polypeptide(L)'
;MVAYRGQYLRGLDSVHGDRRTRVEVFQAIERVAEQLLVRLDLANSVLGYIDPENGRYVLNTQRNIAEDAGTISAPALCRLFKTLEAAGYVYRRIERIRLDEKDEYGLHLVRTRVLIRFTKQFWADLGLRYVYERVQNAAKKRRDVQLREIGQRRMAEIERHSLDLQRRTISRKRWQAKEARDARDPAQGQLALPQQMATTAKQLEPDILPERMTGHQALKAIGAMLTRKPAGS
;
A
#
# COMPACT_ATOMS: atom_id res chain seq x y z
N MET A 1 -15.81 -27.87 32.88
CA MET A 1 -15.98 -27.03 31.69
C MET A 1 -17.46 -26.91 31.21
N VAL A 2 -18.47 -27.14 32.08
CA VAL A 2 -19.91 -27.17 31.69
C VAL A 2 -20.63 -25.85 31.97
N ALA A 3 -20.08 -24.99 32.83
CA ALA A 3 -20.76 -23.79 33.36
C ALA A 3 -21.20 -22.75 32.31
N TYR A 4 -20.55 -22.71 31.15
CA TYR A 4 -20.78 -21.69 30.11
C TYR A 4 -21.37 -22.26 28.80
N ARG A 5 -21.82 -23.52 28.83
CA ARG A 5 -22.30 -24.23 27.64
C ARG A 5 -23.54 -23.54 27.06
N GLY A 6 -23.50 -23.19 25.78
CA GLY A 6 -24.61 -22.51 25.09
C GLY A 6 -24.83 -21.06 25.52
N GLN A 7 -23.97 -20.50 26.39
CA GLN A 7 -24.06 -19.11 26.80
C GLN A 7 -23.35 -18.20 25.79
N TYR A 8 -22.10 -18.54 25.48
CA TYR A 8 -21.26 -17.81 24.55
C TYR A 8 -21.12 -18.54 23.23
N LEU A 9 -20.85 -17.78 22.16
CA LEU A 9 -20.65 -18.33 20.82
C LEU A 9 -21.83 -19.21 20.35
N ARG A 10 -23.07 -18.79 20.61
CA ARG A 10 -24.28 -19.57 20.33
C ARG A 10 -24.42 -20.04 18.87
N GLY A 11 -24.09 -19.19 17.90
CA GLY A 11 -24.09 -19.57 16.48
C GLY A 11 -23.12 -20.70 16.12
N LEU A 12 -22.13 -20.97 16.97
CA LEU A 12 -21.22 -22.10 16.82
C LEU A 12 -21.82 -23.39 17.40
N ASP A 13 -22.62 -23.34 18.47
CA ASP A 13 -23.21 -24.55 19.07
C ASP A 13 -24.15 -25.28 18.09
N SER A 14 -24.85 -24.55 17.22
CA SER A 14 -25.81 -25.07 16.24
C SER A 14 -25.33 -25.04 14.78
N VAL A 15 -24.02 -24.88 14.53
CA VAL A 15 -23.48 -24.70 13.16
C VAL A 15 -23.74 -25.90 12.24
N HIS A 16 -24.00 -27.08 12.81
CA HIS A 16 -24.31 -28.31 12.07
C HIS A 16 -25.82 -28.63 12.01
N GLY A 17 -26.66 -27.62 12.20
CA GLY A 17 -28.12 -27.75 12.21
C GLY A 17 -28.60 -28.39 13.50
N ASP A 18 -29.17 -29.59 13.40
CA ASP A 18 -29.82 -30.28 14.52
C ASP A 18 -28.83 -30.90 15.53
N ARG A 19 -27.56 -31.04 15.13
CA ARG A 19 -26.51 -31.58 16.01
C ARG A 19 -25.71 -30.45 16.65
N ARG A 20 -25.48 -30.58 17.95
CA ARG A 20 -24.56 -29.70 18.67
C ARG A 20 -23.13 -29.88 18.19
N THR A 21 -22.40 -28.78 18.15
CA THR A 21 -20.97 -28.78 17.86
C THR A 21 -20.19 -29.50 18.95
N ARG A 22 -19.20 -30.29 18.53
CA ARG A 22 -18.41 -31.08 19.46
C ARG A 22 -17.50 -30.21 20.31
N VAL A 23 -17.21 -30.65 21.54
CA VAL A 23 -16.40 -29.92 22.53
C VAL A 23 -15.00 -29.59 22.01
N GLU A 24 -14.42 -30.42 21.15
CA GLU A 24 -13.08 -30.24 20.61
C GLU A 24 -12.95 -28.95 19.78
N VAL A 25 -14.04 -28.45 19.19
CA VAL A 25 -14.04 -27.17 18.47
C VAL A 25 -13.85 -26.01 19.45
N PHE A 26 -14.52 -26.06 20.60
CA PHE A 26 -14.39 -25.04 21.64
C PHE A 26 -13.00 -25.10 22.30
N GLN A 27 -12.49 -26.30 22.57
CA GLN A 27 -11.12 -26.50 23.06
C GLN A 27 -10.08 -26.00 22.04
N ALA A 28 -10.32 -26.19 20.74
CA ALA A 28 -9.46 -25.66 19.70
C ALA A 28 -9.43 -24.13 19.73
N ILE A 29 -10.57 -23.46 19.95
CA ILE A 29 -10.63 -21.99 20.10
C ILE A 29 -9.82 -21.55 21.32
N GLU A 30 -10.01 -22.19 22.47
CA GLU A 30 -9.27 -21.89 23.70
C GLU A 30 -7.76 -21.97 23.49
N ARG A 31 -7.29 -23.05 22.85
CA ARG A 31 -5.88 -23.30 22.53
C ARG A 31 -5.23 -22.23 21.65
N VAL A 32 -5.99 -21.60 20.76
CA VAL A 32 -5.45 -20.59 19.83
C VAL A 32 -5.82 -19.16 20.20
N ALA A 33 -6.68 -18.96 21.20
CA ALA A 33 -7.29 -17.68 21.51
C ALA A 33 -6.25 -16.57 21.67
N GLU A 34 -5.23 -16.82 22.48
CA GLU A 34 -4.14 -15.86 22.72
C GLU A 34 -3.42 -15.51 21.42
N GLN A 35 -3.02 -16.51 20.63
CA GLN A 35 -2.28 -16.29 19.39
C GLN A 35 -3.12 -15.54 18.34
N LEU A 36 -4.44 -15.76 18.32
CA LEU A 36 -5.36 -15.00 17.48
C LEU A 36 -5.49 -13.54 17.93
N LEU A 37 -5.61 -13.30 19.24
CA LEU A 37 -5.79 -11.95 19.80
C LEU A 37 -4.55 -11.08 19.62
N VAL A 38 -3.35 -11.61 19.85
CA VAL A 38 -2.08 -10.87 19.65
C VAL A 38 -1.87 -10.47 18.19
N ARG A 39 -2.42 -11.26 17.26
CA ARG A 39 -2.29 -11.06 15.80
C ARG A 39 -3.50 -10.36 15.17
N LEU A 40 -4.46 -9.92 15.97
CA LEU A 40 -5.67 -9.29 15.46
C LEU A 40 -5.42 -7.79 15.25
N ASP A 41 -5.41 -7.36 13.99
CA ASP A 41 -5.49 -5.94 13.68
C ASP A 41 -6.89 -5.43 14.03
N LEU A 42 -7.04 -4.78 15.19
CA LEU A 42 -8.33 -4.29 15.68
C LEU A 42 -9.01 -3.30 14.72
N ALA A 43 -8.23 -2.52 13.95
CA ALA A 43 -8.80 -1.54 13.01
C ALA A 43 -9.62 -2.20 11.90
N ASN A 44 -9.09 -3.27 11.31
CA ASN A 44 -9.72 -4.01 10.21
C ASN A 44 -10.37 -5.33 10.65
N SER A 45 -10.09 -5.76 11.88
CA SER A 45 -10.45 -7.06 12.47
C SER A 45 -9.94 -8.26 11.68
N VAL A 46 -8.77 -8.11 11.07
CA VAL A 46 -8.12 -9.13 10.25
C VAL A 46 -6.94 -9.72 11.01
N LEU A 47 -6.71 -11.02 10.86
CA LEU A 47 -5.47 -11.65 11.34
C LEU A 47 -4.28 -11.21 10.50
N GLY A 48 -3.40 -10.41 11.10
CA GLY A 48 -2.28 -9.74 10.44
C GLY A 48 -1.99 -8.40 11.08
N TYR A 49 -1.02 -7.69 10.53
CA TYR A 49 -0.63 -6.36 11.00
C TYR A 49 -0.21 -5.48 9.82
N ILE A 50 -0.24 -4.16 10.03
CA ILE A 50 0.41 -3.25 9.09
C ILE A 50 1.88 -3.11 9.49
N ASP A 51 2.77 -3.28 8.53
CA ASP A 51 4.17 -2.92 8.68
C ASP A 51 4.29 -1.38 8.68
N PRO A 52 4.71 -0.75 9.80
CA PRO A 52 4.78 0.71 9.93
C PRO A 52 5.89 1.35 9.08
N GLU A 53 6.87 0.58 8.62
CA GLU A 53 7.96 1.07 7.77
C GLU A 53 7.47 1.19 6.32
N ASN A 54 6.87 0.12 5.81
CA ASN A 54 6.51 0.02 4.39
C ASN A 54 5.03 0.31 4.09
N GLY A 55 4.18 0.41 5.12
CA GLY A 55 2.73 0.54 4.99
C GLY A 55 2.04 -0.68 4.37
N ARG A 56 2.74 -1.82 4.30
CA ARG A 56 2.21 -3.04 3.69
C ARG A 56 1.47 -3.85 4.75
N TYR A 57 0.31 -4.39 4.39
CA TYR A 57 -0.37 -5.33 5.26
C TYR A 57 0.32 -6.70 5.19
N VAL A 58 0.81 -7.18 6.32
CA VAL A 58 1.45 -8.48 6.51
C VAL A 58 0.42 -9.44 7.10
N LEU A 59 0.14 -10.52 6.37
CA LEU A 59 -0.75 -11.57 6.84
C LEU A 59 0.03 -12.56 7.68
N ASN A 60 -0.52 -12.92 8.82
CA ASN A 60 -0.01 -14.05 9.58
C ASN A 60 -0.42 -15.35 8.89
N THR A 61 0.56 -16.22 8.67
CA THR A 61 0.27 -17.53 8.08
C THR A 61 -0.43 -18.40 9.12
N GLN A 62 -1.37 -19.24 8.68
CA GLN A 62 -2.00 -20.21 9.58
C GLN A 62 -0.97 -21.17 10.19
N ARG A 63 0.12 -21.44 9.46
CA ARG A 63 1.24 -22.23 9.94
C ARG A 63 1.88 -21.60 11.16
N ASN A 64 2.28 -20.32 11.07
CA ASN A 64 2.93 -19.64 12.20
C ASN A 64 1.98 -19.56 13.40
N ILE A 65 0.69 -19.25 13.18
CA ILE A 65 -0.31 -19.23 14.28
C ILE A 65 -0.39 -20.60 14.97
N ALA A 66 -0.37 -21.69 14.20
CA ALA A 66 -0.43 -23.04 14.76
C ALA A 66 0.86 -23.44 15.48
N GLU A 67 2.02 -23.10 14.91
CA GLU A 67 3.34 -23.33 15.51
C GLU A 67 3.49 -22.56 16.83
N ASP A 68 3.15 -21.27 16.84
CA ASP A 68 3.22 -20.41 18.03
C ASP A 68 2.19 -20.80 19.10
N ALA A 69 1.06 -21.40 18.71
CA ALA A 69 0.09 -21.95 19.66
C ALA A 69 0.55 -23.26 20.30
N GLY A 70 1.49 -23.99 19.67
CA GLY A 70 2.10 -25.23 20.16
C GLY A 70 1.17 -26.44 20.38
N THR A 71 -0.15 -26.23 20.31
CA THR A 71 -1.18 -27.17 20.80
C THR A 71 -2.18 -27.58 19.73
N ILE A 72 -2.08 -27.01 18.52
CA ILE A 72 -2.94 -27.30 17.37
C ILE A 72 -2.08 -27.41 16.11
N SER A 73 -2.45 -28.32 15.20
CA SER A 73 -1.81 -28.40 13.88
C SER A 73 -2.44 -27.40 12.90
N ALA A 74 -1.68 -26.93 11.92
CA ALA A 74 -2.18 -26.02 10.89
C ALA A 74 -3.44 -26.54 10.15
N PRO A 75 -3.56 -27.85 9.80
CA PRO A 75 -4.80 -28.39 9.22
C PRO A 75 -6.00 -28.32 10.17
N ALA A 76 -5.79 -28.55 11.48
CA ALA A 76 -6.86 -28.44 12.47
C ALA A 76 -7.32 -26.98 12.63
N LEU A 77 -6.39 -26.03 12.62
CA LEU A 77 -6.69 -24.59 12.62
C LEU A 77 -7.46 -24.16 11.35
N CYS A 78 -7.09 -24.69 10.18
CA CYS A 78 -7.82 -24.43 8.94
C CYS A 78 -9.28 -24.91 9.03
N ARG A 79 -9.51 -26.12 9.58
CA ARG A 79 -10.87 -26.64 9.83
C ARG A 79 -11.63 -25.78 10.83
N LEU A 80 -10.99 -25.33 11.90
CA LEU A 80 -11.59 -24.41 12.87
C LEU A 80 -12.08 -23.13 12.17
N PHE A 81 -11.27 -22.51 11.31
CA PHE A 81 -11.70 -21.34 10.56
C PHE A 81 -12.83 -21.61 9.57
N LYS A 82 -12.98 -22.82 9.06
CA LYS A 82 -14.17 -23.21 8.26
C LYS A 82 -15.42 -23.27 9.11
N THR A 83 -15.32 -23.83 10.31
CA THR A 83 -16.45 -23.90 11.24
C THR A 83 -16.85 -22.50 11.73
N LEU A 84 -15.89 -21.64 12.06
CA LEU A 84 -16.15 -20.24 12.45
C LEU A 84 -16.77 -19.44 11.30
N GLU A 85 -16.41 -19.72 10.05
CA GLU A 85 -17.01 -19.08 8.88
C GLU A 85 -18.46 -19.53 8.68
N ALA A 86 -18.74 -20.83 8.83
CA ALA A 86 -20.10 -21.35 8.79
C ALA A 86 -20.99 -20.77 9.90
N ALA A 87 -20.42 -20.47 11.07
CA ALA A 87 -21.11 -19.78 12.17
C ALA A 87 -21.24 -18.26 11.98
N GLY A 88 -20.69 -17.69 10.89
CA GLY A 88 -20.74 -16.25 10.61
C GLY A 88 -19.82 -15.40 11.50
N TYR A 89 -18.88 -16.01 12.22
CA TYR A 89 -17.94 -15.32 13.11
C TYR A 89 -16.70 -14.80 12.40
N VAL A 90 -16.33 -15.43 11.30
CA VAL A 90 -15.30 -14.94 10.40
C VAL A 90 -15.78 -15.01 8.97
N TYR A 91 -15.14 -14.26 8.09
CA TYR A 91 -15.23 -14.51 6.66
C TYR A 91 -13.85 -14.41 6.02
N ARG A 92 -13.65 -15.13 4.92
CA ARG A 92 -12.41 -15.07 4.15
C ARG A 92 -12.54 -14.08 2.99
N ARG A 93 -11.61 -13.15 2.90
CA ARG A 93 -11.40 -12.34 1.69
C ARG A 93 -10.20 -12.87 0.95
N ILE A 94 -10.39 -13.23 -0.32
CA ILE A 94 -9.32 -13.71 -1.19
C ILE A 94 -8.87 -12.55 -2.08
N GLU A 95 -7.59 -12.23 -2.04
CA GLU A 95 -6.97 -11.20 -2.87
C GLU A 95 -5.91 -11.86 -3.76
N ARG A 96 -6.00 -11.67 -5.07
CA ARG A 96 -5.02 -12.18 -6.04
C ARG A 96 -4.17 -11.01 -6.50
N ILE A 97 -2.88 -11.05 -6.21
CA ILE A 97 -1.92 -10.01 -6.55
C ILE A 97 -1.02 -10.55 -7.64
N ARG A 98 -1.03 -9.89 -8.80
CA ARG A 98 -0.06 -10.13 -9.86
C ARG A 98 1.28 -9.54 -9.43
N LEU A 99 2.32 -10.34 -9.49
CA LEU A 99 3.70 -9.92 -9.26
C LEU A 99 4.30 -9.47 -10.60
N ASP A 100 5.25 -8.53 -10.51
CA ASP A 100 6.00 -8.07 -11.69
C ASP A 100 6.96 -9.16 -12.20
N GLU A 101 7.39 -10.07 -11.32
CA GLU A 101 8.18 -11.25 -11.65
C GLU A 101 7.42 -12.19 -12.59
N LYS A 102 8.14 -12.68 -13.60
CA LYS A 102 7.66 -13.65 -14.58
C LYS A 102 8.35 -15.00 -14.38
N ASP A 103 7.64 -16.07 -14.68
CA ASP A 103 8.22 -17.41 -14.75
C ASP A 103 9.08 -17.59 -16.02
N GLU A 104 9.69 -18.78 -16.16
CA GLU A 104 10.53 -19.16 -17.30
C GLU A 104 9.79 -19.10 -18.65
N TYR A 105 8.46 -19.11 -18.65
CA TYR A 105 7.59 -19.07 -19.82
C TYR A 105 7.00 -17.67 -20.06
N GLY A 106 7.44 -16.66 -19.29
CA GLY A 106 7.00 -15.27 -19.42
C GLY A 106 5.65 -14.96 -18.78
N LEU A 107 5.08 -15.88 -18.00
CA LEU A 107 3.82 -15.70 -17.27
C LEU A 107 4.06 -14.96 -15.96
N HIS A 108 3.18 -14.01 -15.64
CA HIS A 108 3.27 -13.31 -14.36
C HIS A 108 2.91 -14.24 -13.20
N LEU A 109 3.77 -14.27 -12.19
CA LEU A 109 3.48 -14.95 -10.93
C LEU A 109 2.29 -14.28 -10.23
N VAL A 110 1.36 -15.07 -9.69
CA VAL A 110 0.21 -14.57 -8.95
C VAL A 110 0.28 -15.05 -7.51
N ARG A 111 0.40 -14.11 -6.57
CA ARG A 111 0.33 -14.39 -5.13
C ARG A 111 -1.12 -14.27 -4.65
N THR A 112 -1.69 -15.37 -4.17
CA THR A 112 -3.01 -15.36 -3.53
C THR A 112 -2.86 -15.12 -2.04
N ARG A 113 -3.57 -14.11 -1.52
CA ARG A 113 -3.64 -13.75 -0.11
C ARG A 113 -5.04 -14.08 0.41
N VAL A 114 -5.11 -14.71 1.57
CA VAL A 114 -6.38 -15.04 2.24
C VAL A 114 -6.42 -14.30 3.57
N LEU A 115 -7.32 -13.32 3.67
CA LEU A 115 -7.53 -12.53 4.86
C LEU A 115 -8.68 -13.15 5.64
N ILE A 116 -8.45 -13.47 6.91
CA ILE A 116 -9.50 -13.93 7.82
C ILE A 116 -9.93 -12.72 8.64
N ARG A 117 -11.18 -12.27 8.44
CA ARG A 117 -11.75 -11.14 9.16
C ARG A 117 -12.79 -11.63 10.17
N PHE A 118 -12.65 -11.22 11.43
CA PHE A 118 -13.66 -11.41 12.46
C PHE A 118 -14.85 -10.46 12.25
N THR A 119 -16.05 -11.01 12.33
CA THR A 119 -17.29 -10.24 12.25
C THR A 119 -17.63 -9.65 13.62
N LYS A 120 -18.52 -8.66 13.63
CA LYS A 120 -19.07 -8.11 14.88
C LYS A 120 -19.84 -9.16 15.69
N GLN A 121 -20.41 -10.16 15.00
CA GLN A 121 -21.22 -11.21 15.62
C GLN A 121 -20.38 -12.05 16.60
N PHE A 122 -19.14 -12.37 16.25
CA PHE A 122 -18.22 -13.07 17.15
C PHE A 122 -18.08 -12.35 18.50
N TRP A 123 -17.88 -11.02 18.47
CA TRP A 123 -17.75 -10.22 19.69
C TRP A 123 -19.07 -10.03 20.42
N ALA A 124 -20.18 -9.98 19.69
CA ALA A 124 -21.52 -9.91 20.29
C ALA A 124 -21.85 -11.18 21.07
N ASP A 125 -21.57 -12.35 20.50
CA ASP A 125 -21.85 -13.63 21.14
C ASP A 125 -20.84 -13.98 22.25
N LEU A 126 -19.76 -13.21 22.38
CA LEU A 126 -18.88 -13.19 23.55
C LEU A 126 -19.30 -12.16 24.62
N GLY A 127 -20.32 -11.33 24.36
CA GLY A 127 -20.72 -10.24 25.25
C GLY A 127 -19.78 -9.02 25.23
N LEU A 128 -18.88 -8.94 24.25
CA LEU A 128 -17.83 -7.92 24.15
C LEU A 128 -18.09 -6.87 23.06
N ARG A 129 -19.28 -6.84 22.45
CA ARG A 129 -19.60 -5.96 21.31
C ARG A 129 -19.26 -4.49 21.58
N TYR A 130 -19.72 -3.95 22.70
CA TYR A 130 -19.50 -2.54 23.04
C TYR A 130 -18.00 -2.22 23.20
N VAL A 131 -17.27 -3.09 23.90
CA VAL A 131 -15.82 -2.94 24.12
C VAL A 131 -15.08 -3.00 22.78
N TYR A 132 -15.41 -3.99 21.95
CA TYR A 132 -14.81 -4.16 20.64
C TYR A 132 -15.07 -2.95 19.72
N GLU A 133 -16.31 -2.44 19.63
CA GLU A 133 -16.62 -1.28 18.77
C GLU A 133 -15.88 -0.02 19.23
N ARG A 134 -15.81 0.23 20.55
CA ARG A 134 -15.04 1.34 21.10
C ARG A 134 -13.56 1.24 20.75
N VAL A 135 -12.96 0.08 20.97
CA VAL A 135 -11.52 -0.17 20.71
C VAL A 135 -11.23 -0.14 19.21
N GLN A 136 -12.09 -0.72 18.38
CA GLN A 136 -11.96 -0.69 16.92
C GLN A 136 -12.00 0.75 16.40
N ASN A 137 -12.91 1.59 16.88
CA ASN A 137 -13.00 2.98 16.47
C ASN A 137 -11.72 3.77 16.83
N ALA A 138 -11.17 3.54 18.02
CA ALA A 138 -9.89 4.12 18.42
C ALA A 138 -8.72 3.59 17.55
N ALA A 139 -8.71 2.29 17.25
CA ALA A 139 -7.71 1.68 16.37
C ALA A 139 -7.77 2.21 14.94
N LYS A 140 -8.97 2.40 14.38
CA LYS A 140 -9.19 3.02 13.05
C LYS A 140 -8.63 4.44 13.00
N LYS A 141 -8.96 5.27 13.99
CA LYS A 141 -8.42 6.64 14.08
C LYS A 141 -6.89 6.66 14.10
N ARG A 142 -6.27 5.79 14.90
CA ARG A 142 -4.80 5.65 14.94
C ARG A 142 -4.24 5.18 13.59
N ARG A 143 -4.90 4.20 12.95
CA ARG A 143 -4.49 3.69 11.64
C ARG A 143 -4.57 4.77 10.56
N ASP A 144 -5.59 5.61 10.57
CA ASP A 144 -5.74 6.69 9.60
C ASP A 144 -4.63 7.74 9.71
N VAL A 145 -4.14 7.99 10.93
CA VAL A 145 -2.96 8.86 11.14
C VAL A 145 -1.70 8.19 10.63
N GLN A 146 -1.47 6.92 11.01
CA GLN A 146 -0.31 6.13 10.54
C GLN A 146 -0.25 6.04 9.01
N LEU A 147 -1.36 5.76 8.34
CA LEU A 147 -1.41 5.67 6.88
C LEU A 147 -1.14 7.01 6.21
N ARG A 148 -1.58 8.12 6.82
CA ARG A 148 -1.26 9.48 6.33
C ARG A 148 0.23 9.76 6.42
N GLU A 149 0.86 9.47 7.56
CA GLU A 149 2.30 9.67 7.75
C GLU A 149 3.13 8.81 6.80
N ILE A 150 2.75 7.54 6.60
CA ILE A 150 3.40 6.64 5.66
C ILE A 150 3.24 7.16 4.22
N GLY A 151 2.04 7.64 3.87
CA GLY A 151 1.77 8.26 2.58
C GLY A 151 2.64 9.49 2.32
N GLN A 152 2.77 10.38 3.32
CA GLN A 152 3.63 11.57 3.24
C GLN A 152 5.10 11.18 3.05
N ARG A 153 5.60 10.20 3.82
CA ARG A 153 6.97 9.68 3.68
C ARG A 153 7.22 9.15 2.26
N ARG A 154 6.30 8.35 1.72
CA ARG A 154 6.41 7.80 0.37
C ARG A 154 6.39 8.88 -0.71
N MET A 155 5.55 9.91 -0.57
CA MET A 155 5.51 11.02 -1.52
C MET A 155 6.82 11.82 -1.51
N ALA A 156 7.37 12.09 -0.33
CA ALA A 156 8.66 12.78 -0.20
C ALA A 156 9.83 11.96 -0.80
N GLU A 157 9.79 10.63 -0.68
CA GLU A 157 10.79 9.75 -1.29
C GLU A 157 10.69 9.76 -2.82
N ILE A 158 9.48 9.69 -3.38
CA ILE A 158 9.24 9.79 -4.82
C ILE A 158 9.69 11.16 -5.36
N GLU A 159 9.41 12.24 -4.64
CA GLU A 159 9.85 13.58 -5.01
C GLU A 159 11.38 13.69 -5.08
N ARG A 160 12.09 13.21 -4.05
CA ARG A 160 13.56 13.16 -4.02
C ARG A 160 14.12 12.35 -5.19
N HIS A 161 13.57 11.17 -5.43
CA HIS A 161 13.99 10.31 -6.53
C HIS A 161 13.77 10.98 -7.90
N SER A 162 12.64 11.68 -8.07
CA SER A 162 12.33 12.44 -9.29
C SER A 162 13.32 13.58 -9.52
N LEU A 163 13.63 14.35 -8.48
CA LEU A 163 14.60 15.46 -8.55
C LEU A 163 16.02 14.95 -8.87
N ASP A 164 16.45 13.83 -8.29
CA ASP A 164 17.75 13.24 -8.60
C ASP A 164 17.82 12.71 -10.03
N LEU A 165 16.73 12.12 -10.54
CA LEU A 165 16.66 11.67 -11.93
C LEU A 165 16.70 12.86 -12.91
N GLN A 166 16.03 13.96 -12.57
CA GLN A 166 16.12 15.22 -13.33
C GLN A 166 17.56 15.78 -13.31
N ARG A 167 18.22 15.84 -12.15
CA ARG A 167 19.62 16.28 -12.02
C ARG A 167 20.57 15.43 -12.87
N ARG A 168 20.44 14.10 -12.82
CA ARG A 168 21.22 13.17 -13.66
C ARG A 168 20.97 13.39 -15.14
N THR A 169 19.73 13.68 -15.54
CA THR A 169 19.36 13.93 -16.93
C THR A 169 19.93 15.26 -17.43
N ILE A 170 19.86 16.33 -16.63
CA ILE A 170 20.46 17.63 -16.94
C ILE A 170 21.98 17.51 -17.02
N SER A 171 22.61 16.80 -16.08
CA SER A 171 24.06 16.55 -16.09
C SER A 171 24.49 15.80 -17.36
N ARG A 172 23.79 14.72 -17.72
CA ARG A 172 24.02 13.99 -18.98
C ARG A 172 23.88 14.89 -20.21
N LYS A 173 22.83 15.71 -20.29
CA LYS A 173 22.63 16.66 -21.39
C LYS A 173 23.77 17.69 -21.47
N ARG A 174 24.22 18.22 -20.33
CA ARG A 174 25.34 19.18 -20.27
C ARG A 174 26.66 18.54 -20.71
N TRP A 175 26.90 17.30 -20.28
CA TRP A 175 28.07 16.53 -20.68
C TRP A 175 28.07 16.24 -22.20
N GLN A 176 26.94 15.77 -22.74
CA GLN A 176 26.77 15.58 -24.19
C GLN A 176 26.96 16.88 -24.98
N ALA A 177 26.44 18.01 -24.49
CA ALA A 177 26.63 19.31 -25.11
C ALA A 177 28.07 19.84 -25.00
N LYS A 178 28.84 19.37 -24.01
CA LYS A 178 30.28 19.63 -23.92
C LYS A 178 31.05 18.77 -24.93
N GLU A 179 30.80 17.47 -24.96
CA GLU A 179 31.43 16.57 -25.95
C GLU A 179 31.14 17.00 -27.39
N ALA A 180 29.91 17.42 -27.70
CA ALA A 180 29.57 17.92 -29.03
C ALA A 180 30.29 19.23 -29.41
N ARG A 181 30.71 20.04 -28.42
CA ARG A 181 31.56 21.23 -28.65
C ARG A 181 33.02 20.82 -28.84
N ASP A 182 33.54 19.98 -27.95
CA ASP A 182 34.92 19.48 -28.02
C ASP A 182 35.15 18.68 -29.33
N ALA A 183 34.14 17.96 -29.82
CA ALA A 183 34.16 17.26 -31.12
C ALA A 183 33.96 18.17 -32.34
N ARG A 184 33.43 19.39 -32.16
CA ARG A 184 33.42 20.44 -33.20
C ARG A 184 34.73 21.22 -33.27
N ASP A 185 35.57 21.13 -32.23
CA ASP A 185 36.86 21.82 -32.11
C ASP A 185 38.15 21.00 -32.43
N PRO A 186 38.20 20.07 -33.42
CA PRO A 186 39.47 19.57 -33.93
C PRO A 186 39.99 20.33 -35.17
N ALA A 187 39.49 21.53 -35.48
CA ALA A 187 40.00 22.34 -36.60
C ALA A 187 39.75 23.84 -36.45
N GLN A 188 40.41 24.52 -35.51
CA GLN A 188 40.76 25.95 -35.65
C GLN A 188 41.78 26.41 -34.60
N GLY A 189 42.97 25.84 -34.70
CA GLY A 189 44.18 26.46 -34.16
C GLY A 189 44.80 27.38 -35.21
N GLN A 190 44.31 28.62 -35.34
CA GLN A 190 45.11 29.73 -35.85
C GLN A 190 44.57 31.06 -35.30
N LEU A 191 45.43 31.71 -34.52
CA LEU A 191 45.24 33.01 -33.90
C LEU A 191 45.09 34.10 -34.96
N ALA A 192 44.02 34.91 -34.87
CA ALA A 192 44.00 36.27 -35.38
C ALA A 192 43.04 37.15 -34.57
N LEU A 193 43.57 38.25 -34.04
CA LEU A 193 42.90 39.35 -33.35
C LEU A 193 43.00 40.61 -34.26
N PRO A 194 42.19 41.66 -34.09
CA PRO A 194 40.89 41.85 -34.74
C PRO A 194 40.90 43.01 -35.77
N GLN A 195 40.16 42.89 -36.87
CA GLN A 195 39.86 44.04 -37.74
C GLN A 195 38.38 44.43 -37.64
N GLN A 196 38.16 45.63 -37.11
CA GLN A 196 36.91 46.37 -37.20
C GLN A 196 36.63 46.73 -38.65
N MET A 197 35.44 46.40 -39.17
CA MET A 197 34.68 47.31 -40.05
C MET A 197 33.18 47.04 -39.88
N ALA A 198 32.46 48.13 -39.63
CA ALA A 198 31.02 48.18 -39.56
C ALA A 198 30.40 48.07 -40.97
N THR A 199 29.25 47.41 -41.08
CA THR A 199 28.10 47.87 -41.88
C THR A 199 26.85 47.02 -41.58
N THR A 200 25.81 47.72 -41.15
CA THR A 200 24.35 47.49 -41.16
C THR A 200 23.87 46.70 -42.40
N ALA A 201 22.80 45.90 -42.45
CA ALA A 201 21.59 45.74 -41.65
C ALA A 201 20.83 44.46 -42.10
N LYS A 202 20.24 43.68 -41.17
CA LYS A 202 18.82 43.26 -41.21
C LYS A 202 18.44 42.40 -40.00
N GLN A 203 17.32 42.81 -39.40
CA GLN A 203 16.59 42.28 -38.24
C GLN A 203 16.45 40.75 -38.17
N LEU A 204 16.56 40.22 -36.95
CA LEU A 204 15.64 39.22 -36.38
C LEU A 204 15.46 39.52 -34.88
N GLU A 205 14.21 39.76 -34.51
CA GLU A 205 13.67 40.04 -33.17
C GLU A 205 14.06 38.96 -32.14
N PRO A 206 14.12 39.31 -30.84
CA PRO A 206 14.67 38.45 -29.80
C PRO A 206 13.70 37.32 -29.42
N ASP A 207 14.19 36.08 -29.43
CA ASP A 207 13.55 34.99 -28.70
C ASP A 207 13.65 35.31 -27.20
N ILE A 208 12.53 35.80 -26.66
CA ILE A 208 12.29 36.02 -25.25
C ILE A 208 12.45 34.66 -24.55
N LEU A 209 13.57 34.46 -23.86
CA LEU A 209 13.69 33.44 -22.82
C LEU A 209 12.53 33.62 -21.84
N PRO A 210 11.67 32.62 -21.56
CA PRO A 210 10.64 32.79 -20.56
C PRO A 210 11.33 33.00 -19.22
N GLU A 211 11.10 34.18 -18.67
CA GLU A 211 11.41 34.58 -17.31
C GLU A 211 11.00 33.43 -16.37
N ARG A 212 11.86 33.10 -15.39
CA ARG A 212 11.61 32.00 -14.44
C ARG A 212 10.23 32.18 -13.79
N MET A 213 9.24 31.45 -14.27
CA MET A 213 7.91 31.44 -13.66
C MET A 213 8.06 30.89 -12.25
N THR A 214 7.77 31.72 -11.25
CA THR A 214 7.66 31.27 -9.87
C THR A 214 6.49 30.28 -9.77
N GLY A 215 6.58 29.28 -8.89
CA GLY A 215 5.59 28.19 -8.81
C GLY A 215 4.13 28.66 -8.66
N HIS A 216 3.93 29.86 -8.12
CA HIS A 216 2.61 30.49 -8.01
C HIS A 216 2.03 30.91 -9.38
N GLN A 217 2.86 31.36 -10.31
CA GLN A 217 2.43 31.72 -11.67
C GLN A 217 2.09 30.49 -12.51
N ALA A 218 2.80 29.37 -12.31
CA ALA A 218 2.49 28.10 -12.97
C ALA A 218 1.11 27.54 -12.52
N LEU A 219 0.82 27.61 -11.22
CA LEU A 219 -0.49 27.21 -10.68
C LEU A 219 -1.63 28.09 -11.19
N LYS A 220 -1.40 29.40 -11.35
CA LYS A 220 -2.38 30.33 -11.91
C LYS A 220 -2.65 30.07 -13.40
N ALA A 221 -1.63 29.71 -14.17
CA ALA A 221 -1.77 29.35 -15.59
C ALA A 221 -2.55 28.03 -15.77
N ILE A 222 -2.29 27.03 -14.94
CA ILE A 222 -3.03 25.75 -14.96
C ILE A 222 -4.50 25.96 -14.58
N GLY A 223 -4.78 26.79 -13.57
CA GLY A 223 -6.14 27.17 -13.20
C GLY A 223 -6.90 27.90 -14.32
N ALA A 224 -6.21 28.75 -15.09
CA ALA A 224 -6.79 29.43 -16.25
C ALA A 224 -7.07 28.48 -17.43
N MET A 225 -6.27 27.43 -17.60
CA MET A 225 -6.53 26.40 -18.63
C MET A 225 -7.71 25.50 -18.27
N LEU A 226 -7.86 25.14 -16.99
CA LEU A 226 -8.97 24.29 -16.51
C LEU A 226 -10.32 25.00 -16.48
N THR A 227 -10.33 26.34 -16.50
CA THR A 227 -11.55 27.17 -16.51
C THR A 227 -11.99 27.58 -17.92
N ARG A 228 -11.17 27.36 -18.95
CA ARG A 228 -11.58 27.47 -20.35
C ARG A 228 -12.41 26.26 -20.75
N LYS A 229 -13.72 26.34 -20.47
CA LYS A 229 -14.73 25.49 -21.08
C LYS A 229 -14.62 25.61 -22.61
N PRO A 230 -14.55 24.51 -23.38
CA PRO A 230 -14.54 24.60 -24.83
C PRO A 230 -15.88 25.19 -25.29
N ALA A 231 -15.85 26.37 -25.89
CA ALA A 231 -16.93 26.83 -26.75
C ALA A 231 -16.87 25.97 -28.01
N GLY A 232 -17.91 25.16 -28.21
CA GLY A 232 -17.90 24.06 -29.16
C GLY A 232 -17.85 24.46 -30.63
N SER A 233 -17.35 23.52 -31.44
CA SER A 233 -17.94 23.03 -32.69
C SER A 233 -17.21 21.73 -33.03
#